data_AF-A0A0Q4U9V7-F1
#
_entry.id   AF-A0A0Q4U9V7-F1
#
_cell.length_a   1.000
_cell.length_b   1.000
_cell.length_c   1.000
_cell.angle_alpha   90.00
_cell.angle_beta   90.00
_cell.angle_gamma   90.00
#
_symmetry.space_group_name_H-M   'P 1'
#
loop_
_entity.id
_entity.type
_entity.pdbx_description
1 polymer ?
#
loop_
_entity_poly.entity_id
_entity_poly.type
_entity_poly.pdbx_seq_one_letter_code
_entity_poly.pdbx_strand_id
1 'polypeptide(L)'
;MKTQVSDLKMANMPKGVSPTPPAQTNSICLTAEQAAKGPAELLKQAQSDCTVKSATFEGGKVESELTCRMPGDMTMHSKTKGSFTATSFTTDQEMEMTGAHPMSQKVDSEGRHIGACDGAE
;
A
#
# COMPACT_ATOMS: atom_id res chain seq x y z
N MET A 1 -2.92 11.76 -6.13
CA MET A 1 -2.19 10.72 -5.38
C MET A 1 -0.94 10.38 -6.15
N LYS A 2 0.22 10.47 -5.51
CA LYS A 2 1.49 10.06 -6.08
C LYS A 2 1.95 8.79 -5.36
N THR A 3 2.39 7.81 -6.12
CA THR A 3 2.86 6.53 -5.60
C THR A 3 4.25 6.25 -6.17
N GLN A 4 5.18 5.92 -5.29
CA GLN A 4 6.57 5.67 -5.61
C GLN A 4 6.98 4.33 -5.00
N VAL A 5 7.24 3.33 -5.85
CA VAL A 5 7.82 2.08 -5.39
C VAL A 5 9.32 2.29 -5.23
N SER A 6 9.82 2.10 -4.01
CA SER A 6 11.22 2.16 -3.63
C SER A 6 11.71 0.79 -3.15
N ASP A 7 13.02 0.55 -3.17
CA ASP A 7 13.64 -0.65 -2.61
C ASP A 7 13.04 -1.99 -3.12
N LEU A 8 12.64 -2.05 -4.40
CA LEU A 8 12.20 -3.30 -5.03
C LEU A 8 13.38 -4.27 -5.14
N LYS A 9 13.26 -5.41 -4.49
CA LYS A 9 14.19 -6.53 -4.49
C LYS A 9 13.42 -7.76 -4.95
N MET A 10 13.69 -8.21 -6.17
CA MET A 10 13.20 -9.49 -6.66
C MET A 10 14.35 -10.46 -6.78
N ALA A 11 14.21 -11.67 -6.25
CA ALA A 11 15.15 -12.73 -6.60
C ALA A 11 15.02 -13.02 -8.10
N ASN A 12 16.16 -13.07 -8.81
CA ASN A 12 16.27 -13.33 -10.24
C ASN A 12 15.85 -12.18 -11.20
N MET A 13 15.98 -10.92 -10.77
CA MET A 13 15.73 -9.77 -11.64
C MET A 13 16.73 -9.74 -12.82
N PRO A 14 16.28 -9.66 -14.09
CA PRO A 14 17.18 -9.62 -15.23
C PRO A 14 18.06 -8.37 -15.17
N LYS A 15 19.37 -8.54 -15.39
CA LYS A 15 20.32 -7.43 -15.40
C LYS A 15 19.93 -6.44 -16.51
N GLY A 16 19.47 -5.25 -16.13
CA GLY A 16 19.12 -4.18 -17.08
C GLY A 16 17.79 -3.47 -16.82
N VAL A 17 16.95 -3.99 -15.92
CA VAL A 17 15.71 -3.30 -15.52
C VAL A 17 15.95 -2.52 -14.23
N SER A 18 15.59 -1.23 -14.24
CA SER A 18 15.63 -0.37 -13.05
C SER A 18 14.76 -0.99 -11.95
N PRO A 19 15.27 -1.17 -10.72
CA PRO A 19 14.47 -1.69 -9.61
C PRO A 19 13.34 -0.73 -9.21
N THR A 20 13.46 0.55 -9.53
CA THR A 20 12.51 1.58 -9.11
C THR A 20 11.70 2.02 -10.33
N PRO A 21 10.42 1.60 -10.46
CA PRO A 21 9.56 2.20 -11.47
C PRO A 21 9.42 3.71 -11.20
N PRO A 22 9.27 4.55 -12.23
CA PRO A 22 9.10 5.98 -12.04
C PRO A 22 7.87 6.25 -11.18
N ALA A 23 7.97 7.24 -10.27
CA ALA A 23 6.85 7.64 -9.44
C ALA A 23 5.66 8.02 -10.32
N GLN A 24 4.51 7.41 -10.07
CA GLN A 24 3.29 7.64 -10.84
C GLN A 24 2.42 8.63 -10.07
N THR A 25 1.90 9.64 -10.74
CA THR A 25 0.96 10.59 -10.15
C THR A 25 -0.39 10.42 -10.82
N ASN A 26 -1.36 9.90 -10.06
CA ASN A 26 -2.71 9.68 -10.50
C ASN A 26 -3.68 10.50 -9.64
N SER A 27 -4.58 11.21 -10.28
CA SER A 27 -5.75 11.78 -9.61
C SER A 27 -6.78 10.67 -9.51
N ILE A 28 -7.28 10.38 -8.31
CA ILE A 28 -8.29 9.35 -8.10
C ILE A 28 -9.45 9.99 -7.38
N CYS A 29 -10.64 9.74 -7.92
CA CYS A 29 -11.87 10.17 -7.29
C CYS A 29 -12.30 9.17 -6.24
N LEU A 30 -12.18 9.58 -4.98
CA LEU A 30 -12.65 8.82 -3.83
C LEU A 30 -13.92 9.48 -3.31
N THR A 31 -14.98 8.71 -3.17
CA THR A 31 -16.15 9.16 -2.42
C THR A 31 -15.78 9.40 -0.96
N ALA A 32 -16.49 10.30 -0.28
CA ALA A 32 -16.25 10.56 1.15
C ALA A 32 -16.32 9.28 1.99
N GLU A 33 -17.19 8.35 1.60
CA GLU A 33 -17.28 7.03 2.21
C GLU A 33 -15.99 6.24 2.00
N GLN A 34 -15.51 6.06 0.77
CA GLN A 34 -14.24 5.36 0.48
C GLN A 34 -13.01 6.01 1.14
N ALA A 35 -13.00 7.35 1.26
CA ALA A 35 -11.94 8.07 1.97
C ALA A 35 -12.01 7.83 3.49
N ALA A 36 -13.21 7.79 4.08
CA ALA A 36 -13.42 7.54 5.51
C ALA A 36 -13.20 6.07 5.91
N LYS A 37 -13.48 5.15 4.99
CA LYS A 37 -13.23 3.70 5.13
C LYS A 37 -11.74 3.39 5.32
N GLY A 38 -10.87 4.29 4.84
CA GLY A 38 -9.43 4.25 5.04
C GLY A 38 -8.75 3.02 4.42
N PRO A 39 -7.41 2.95 4.46
CA PRO A 39 -6.69 1.77 3.99
C PRO A 39 -7.06 0.53 4.81
N ALA A 40 -7.54 0.69 6.04
CA ALA A 40 -7.94 -0.40 6.92
C ALA A 40 -9.08 -1.26 6.34
N GLU A 41 -10.09 -0.63 5.71
CA GLU A 41 -11.18 -1.41 5.12
C GLU A 41 -10.77 -2.05 3.78
N LEU A 42 -9.93 -1.37 2.98
CA LEU A 42 -9.34 -1.96 1.77
C LEU A 42 -8.45 -3.17 2.11
N LEU A 43 -7.65 -3.06 3.17
CA LEU A 43 -6.85 -4.16 3.73
C LEU A 43 -7.76 -5.27 4.27
N LYS A 44 -8.91 -4.94 4.86
CA LYS A 44 -9.94 -5.92 5.28
C LYS A 44 -10.59 -6.66 4.12
N GLN A 45 -10.84 -6.01 2.99
CA GLN A 45 -11.41 -6.66 1.81
C GLN A 45 -10.44 -7.67 1.18
N ALA A 46 -9.13 -7.49 1.35
CA ALA A 46 -8.12 -8.45 0.95
C ALA A 46 -7.99 -9.68 1.89
N GLN A 47 -8.74 -9.75 3.00
CA GLN A 47 -8.51 -10.68 4.13
C GLN A 47 -8.97 -12.13 3.96
N SER A 48 -9.43 -12.60 2.79
CA SER A 48 -9.92 -13.99 2.73
C SER A 48 -8.89 -15.03 3.21
N ASP A 49 -7.57 -14.73 3.13
CA ASP A 49 -6.47 -15.57 3.66
C ASP A 49 -5.34 -14.78 4.39
N CYS A 50 -5.66 -13.65 5.01
CA CYS A 50 -4.66 -12.79 5.69
C CYS A 50 -4.85 -12.67 7.20
N THR A 51 -3.80 -12.97 7.96
CA THR A 51 -3.73 -12.80 9.42
C THR A 51 -3.23 -11.40 9.77
N VAL A 52 -4.05 -10.61 10.45
CA VAL A 52 -3.62 -9.31 10.98
C VAL A 52 -2.80 -9.53 12.25
N LYS A 53 -1.55 -9.05 12.27
CA LYS A 53 -0.64 -9.16 13.42
C LYS A 53 -0.77 -7.96 14.36
N SER A 54 -0.91 -6.76 13.81
CA SER A 54 -1.20 -5.55 14.57
C SER A 54 -1.88 -4.52 13.69
N ALA A 55 -2.76 -3.70 14.27
CA ALA A 55 -3.35 -2.56 13.58
C ALA A 55 -3.65 -1.46 14.61
N THR A 56 -3.01 -0.31 14.44
CA THR A 56 -3.09 0.85 15.32
C THR A 56 -3.48 2.06 14.49
N PHE A 57 -4.54 2.74 14.92
CA PHE A 57 -5.05 3.96 14.28
C PHE A 57 -5.27 5.00 15.37
N GLU A 58 -4.26 5.82 15.65
CA GLU A 58 -4.33 6.83 16.72
C GLU A 58 -3.75 8.16 16.26
N GLY A 59 -4.43 9.25 16.61
CA GLY A 59 -3.93 10.63 16.39
C GLY A 59 -3.64 10.97 14.93
N GLY A 60 -4.37 10.37 13.98
CA GLY A 60 -4.10 10.55 12.55
C GLY A 60 -2.92 9.74 12.03
N LYS A 61 -2.37 8.79 12.79
CA LYS A 61 -1.36 7.83 12.30
C LYS A 61 -1.99 6.47 12.10
N VAL A 62 -1.56 5.78 11.05
CA VAL A 62 -1.87 4.37 10.80
C VAL A 62 -0.60 3.57 10.89
N GLU A 63 -0.65 2.46 11.62
CA GLU A 63 0.35 1.40 11.51
C GLU A 63 -0.39 0.07 11.51
N SER A 64 -0.16 -0.76 10.49
CA SER A 64 -0.74 -2.08 10.39
C SER A 64 0.30 -3.07 9.88
N GLU A 65 0.29 -4.26 10.46
CA GLU A 65 1.12 -5.37 10.05
C GLU A 65 0.22 -6.59 9.86
N LEU A 66 0.32 -7.20 8.69
CA LEU A 66 -0.46 -8.37 8.33
C LEU A 66 0.40 -9.37 7.59
N THR A 67 -0.02 -10.62 7.65
CA THR A 67 0.64 -11.75 7.01
C THR A 67 -0.40 -12.56 6.26
N CYS A 68 -0.34 -12.53 4.94
CA CYS A 68 -1.19 -13.31 4.07
C CYS A 68 -0.52 -14.64 3.72
N ARG A 69 -1.28 -15.73 3.79
CA ARG A 69 -0.86 -17.01 3.26
C ARG A 69 -1.41 -17.11 1.84
N MET A 70 -0.53 -17.38 0.89
CA MET A 70 -0.88 -17.47 -0.53
C MET A 70 -0.76 -18.93 -0.99
N PRO A 71 -1.47 -19.32 -2.05
CA PRO A 71 -1.35 -20.65 -2.62
C PRO A 71 0.11 -20.94 -3.05
N GLY A 72 0.56 -22.17 -2.86
CA GLY A 72 1.93 -22.59 -3.22
C GLY A 72 2.99 -22.38 -2.13
N ASP A 73 2.59 -22.47 -0.85
CA ASP A 73 3.46 -22.28 0.33
C ASP A 73 4.13 -20.90 0.43
N MET A 74 3.56 -19.91 -0.26
CA MET A 74 4.06 -18.54 -0.24
C MET A 74 3.45 -17.78 0.93
N THR A 75 4.27 -16.99 1.62
CA THR A 75 3.81 -16.12 2.71
C THR A 75 4.16 -14.68 2.39
N MET A 76 3.18 -13.80 2.48
CA MET A 76 3.30 -12.38 2.19
C MET A 76 3.11 -11.58 3.47
N HIS A 77 4.17 -10.98 3.96
CA HIS A 77 4.14 -10.00 5.02
C HIS A 77 3.95 -8.61 4.43
N SER A 78 2.95 -7.87 4.93
CA SER A 78 2.71 -6.48 4.55
C SER A 78 2.67 -5.63 5.81
N LYS A 79 3.46 -4.57 5.82
CA LYS A 79 3.51 -3.57 6.87
C LYS A 79 3.19 -2.23 6.27
N THR A 80 2.08 -1.65 6.66
CA THR A 80 1.66 -0.32 6.21
C THR A 80 1.78 0.65 7.36
N LYS A 81 2.50 1.73 7.16
CA LYS A 81 2.62 2.85 8.10
C LYS A 81 2.22 4.12 7.39
N GLY A 82 1.67 5.08 8.11
CA GLY A 82 1.25 6.31 7.47
C GLY A 82 0.67 7.32 8.42
N SER A 83 0.30 8.45 7.84
CA SER A 83 -0.29 9.57 8.52
C SER A 83 -1.37 10.17 7.63
N PHE A 84 -2.51 10.47 8.25
CA PHE A 84 -3.68 11.08 7.66
C PHE A 84 -3.90 12.43 8.32
N THR A 85 -4.15 13.42 7.47
CA THR A 85 -4.60 14.75 7.86
C THR A 85 -5.94 15.02 7.17
N ALA A 86 -6.61 16.11 7.53
CA ALA A 86 -7.91 16.46 6.94
C ALA A 86 -7.87 16.64 5.41
N THR A 87 -6.70 16.93 4.82
CA THR A 87 -6.56 17.24 3.38
C THR A 87 -5.43 16.50 2.69
N SER A 88 -4.66 15.66 3.40
CA SER A 88 -3.57 14.89 2.81
C SER A 88 -3.28 13.63 3.60
N PHE A 89 -2.69 12.64 2.95
CA PHE A 89 -2.23 11.43 3.58
C PHE A 89 -0.88 11.01 3.00
N THR A 90 -0.07 10.35 3.81
CA THR A 90 1.19 9.74 3.41
C THR A 90 1.22 8.34 3.98
N THR A 91 1.49 7.34 3.16
CA THR A 91 1.55 5.93 3.59
C THR A 91 2.77 5.28 2.96
N ASP A 92 3.61 4.69 3.80
CA ASP A 92 4.69 3.79 3.41
C ASP A 92 4.21 2.35 3.62
N GLN A 93 4.30 1.54 2.58
CA GLN A 93 3.90 0.15 2.61
C GLN A 93 5.09 -0.74 2.26
N GLU A 94 5.56 -1.51 3.22
CA GLU A 94 6.59 -2.52 3.04
C GLU A 94 5.91 -3.87 2.79
N MET A 95 6.16 -4.47 1.64
CA MET A 95 5.73 -5.83 1.32
C MET A 95 6.93 -6.74 1.20
N GLU A 96 6.84 -7.89 1.83
CA GLU A 96 7.82 -8.96 1.76
C GLU A 96 7.10 -10.27 1.47
N MET A 97 7.42 -10.87 0.34
CA MET A 97 6.94 -12.17 -0.10
C MET A 97 8.06 -13.19 0.07
N THR A 98 7.72 -14.31 0.66
CA THR A 98 8.61 -15.45 0.89
C THR A 98 8.03 -16.68 0.19
N GLY A 99 8.88 -17.55 -0.35
CA GLY A 99 8.47 -18.76 -1.09
C GLY A 99 9.28 -18.97 -2.36
N ALA A 100 8.65 -19.51 -3.42
CA ALA A 100 9.31 -19.83 -4.69
C ALA A 100 9.88 -18.60 -5.41
N HIS A 101 9.26 -17.43 -5.24
CA HIS A 101 9.72 -16.15 -5.78
C HIS A 101 9.77 -15.12 -4.63
N PRO A 102 10.86 -15.07 -3.86
CA PRO A 102 10.97 -14.09 -2.79
C PRO A 102 11.12 -12.70 -3.40
N MET A 103 10.31 -11.77 -2.89
CA MET A 103 10.30 -10.38 -3.32
C MET A 103 10.12 -9.47 -2.12
N SER A 104 10.82 -8.36 -2.06
CA SER A 104 10.50 -7.29 -1.12
C SER A 104 10.42 -5.96 -1.83
N GLN A 105 9.51 -5.11 -1.41
CA GLN A 105 9.31 -3.78 -2.00
C GLN A 105 8.79 -2.83 -0.95
N LYS A 106 9.15 -1.56 -1.10
CA LYS A 106 8.54 -0.46 -0.36
C LYS A 106 7.73 0.39 -1.31
N VAL A 107 6.59 0.84 -0.88
CA VAL A 107 5.70 1.67 -1.69
C VAL A 107 5.34 2.87 -0.84
N ASP A 108 5.92 4.01 -1.18
CA ASP A 108 5.51 5.28 -0.61
C ASP A 108 4.35 5.84 -1.43
N SER A 109 3.30 6.29 -0.77
CA SER A 109 2.15 6.91 -1.41
C SER A 109 1.77 8.17 -0.67
N GLU A 110 1.68 9.27 -1.40
CA GLU A 110 1.25 10.57 -0.90
C GLU A 110 -0.02 10.99 -1.64
N GLY A 111 -1.08 11.27 -0.89
CA GLY A 111 -2.32 11.81 -1.40
C GLY A 111 -2.54 13.21 -0.87
N ARG A 112 -3.01 14.10 -1.73
CA ARG A 112 -3.54 15.40 -1.31
C ARG A 112 -4.92 15.58 -1.92
N HIS A 113 -5.84 16.11 -1.12
CA HIS A 113 -7.12 16.59 -1.59
C HIS A 113 -6.87 17.81 -2.47
N ILE A 114 -7.07 17.63 -3.77
CA ILE A 114 -6.87 18.66 -4.79
C ILE A 114 -8.18 19.35 -5.21
N GLY A 115 -9.33 18.92 -4.67
CA GLY A 115 -10.65 19.49 -4.95
C GLY A 115 -11.75 18.43 -4.93
N ALA A 116 -13.01 18.88 -5.08
CA ALA A 116 -14.13 17.97 -5.32
C ALA A 116 -13.92 17.21 -6.63
N CYS A 117 -14.41 15.98 -6.70
CA CYS A 117 -14.48 15.22 -7.93
C CYS A 117 -15.43 15.90 -8.90
N ASP A 118 -14.88 16.73 -9.79
CA ASP A 118 -15.61 17.22 -10.95
C ASP A 118 -15.71 16.03 -11.91
N GLY A 119 -16.87 15.38 -11.92
CA GLY A 119 -17.12 14.14 -12.66
C GLY A 119 -17.10 14.35 -14.17
N ALA A 120 -15.92 14.57 -14.74
CA ALA A 120 -15.67 14.63 -16.16
C ALA A 120 -14.44 13.79 -16.54
N GLU A 121 -14.61 12.46 -16.47
CA GLU A 121 -13.84 11.49 -17.26
C GLU A 121 -14.81 10.47 -17.88
#